data_AF-A0A969NX70-F1
#
_entry.id   AF-A0A969NX70-F1
#
_cell.length_a   1.000
_cell.length_b   1.000
_cell.length_c   1.000
_cell.angle_alpha   90.00
_cell.angle_beta   90.00
_cell.angle_gamma   90.00
#
_symmetry.space_group_name_H-M   'P 1'
#
loop_
_entity.id
_entity.type
_entity.pdbx_description
1 polymer ?
#
loop_
_entity_poly.entity_id
_entity_poly.type
_entity_poly.pdbx_seq_one_letter_code
_entity_poly.pdbx_strand_id
1 'polypeptide(L)'
;MAVGLLVYLSLPLRAAAHPPVNWGQADTWQGFWWLVLAQPYQGFWGDLPAQLWQQRLAAWAAMLVQQFGLVGLLLGFWGLVYASPRLTVWRWFTMMLALLVSLVALGYDTSDSLVYLLPVYVIFAIWIGVGVALALERVGQWHVRAKPWCAAVLALALLWPAMGTMQQVSLRNDLTAYRSIQRVLHHIPPDAIVITRTDIDTFPLWYAHYARTQRADIAVLVEPLLHYAWYRENMRRFYHDLVIPEKASAEWVDRIAASNRERTVCVVDSRRRRMIMCPRESEYRSSMYTYTEILSACRRCDTNLLWRDTARCVPPKQVPKYQ
;
A
#
# COMPACT_ATOMS: atom_id res chain seq x y z
N MET A 1 -29.36 10.00 -0.51
CA MET A 1 -28.01 10.28 0.05
C MET A 1 -27.87 9.87 1.52
N ALA A 2 -28.78 10.27 2.43
CA ALA A 2 -28.65 9.95 3.87
C ALA A 2 -28.53 8.45 4.22
N VAL A 3 -29.31 7.58 3.55
CA VAL A 3 -29.23 6.12 3.75
C VAL A 3 -27.85 5.55 3.42
N GLY A 4 -27.17 6.11 2.41
CA GLY A 4 -25.81 5.66 2.03
C GLY A 4 -24.77 5.98 3.10
N LEU A 5 -24.96 7.05 3.86
CA LEU A 5 -24.06 7.42 4.96
C LEU A 5 -24.20 6.50 6.19
N LEU A 6 -25.26 5.69 6.26
CA LEU A 6 -25.44 4.74 7.37
C LEU A 6 -24.31 3.70 7.43
N VAL A 7 -23.58 3.46 6.34
CA VAL A 7 -22.41 2.56 6.34
C VAL A 7 -21.33 3.03 7.33
N TYR A 8 -21.20 4.34 7.56
CA TYR A 8 -20.23 4.89 8.51
C TYR A 8 -20.58 4.59 9.97
N LEU A 9 -21.85 4.29 10.28
CA LEU A 9 -22.26 3.88 11.63
C LEU A 9 -21.64 2.53 12.04
N SER A 10 -21.16 1.74 11.08
CA SER A 10 -20.42 0.51 11.38
C SER A 10 -19.08 0.78 12.08
N LEU A 11 -18.46 1.94 11.87
CA LEU A 11 -17.15 2.28 12.43
C LEU A 11 -17.17 2.34 13.97
N PRO A 12 -18.00 3.18 14.63
CA PRO A 12 -18.01 3.24 16.10
C PRO A 12 -18.46 1.91 16.72
N LEU A 13 -19.42 1.22 16.10
CA LEU A 13 -19.90 -0.08 16.58
C LEU A 13 -18.79 -1.15 16.59
N ARG A 14 -17.95 -1.18 15.55
CA ARG A 14 -16.82 -2.14 15.46
C ARG A 14 -15.66 -1.72 16.35
N ALA A 15 -15.37 -0.42 16.46
CA ALA A 15 -14.31 0.10 17.32
C ALA A 15 -14.59 -0.12 18.82
N ALA A 16 -15.87 -0.06 19.23
CA ALA A 16 -16.30 -0.29 20.61
C ALA A 16 -16.06 -1.74 21.10
N ALA A 17 -15.89 -2.70 20.18
CA ALA A 17 -15.47 -4.07 20.53
C ALA A 17 -13.98 -4.17 20.87
N HIS A 18 -13.23 -3.06 20.80
CA HIS A 18 -11.80 -2.95 21.07
C HIS A 18 -10.96 -4.04 20.38
N PRO A 19 -11.06 -4.17 19.04
CA PRO A 19 -10.27 -5.15 18.32
C PRO A 19 -8.76 -4.83 18.41
N PRO A 20 -7.87 -5.82 18.23
CA PRO A 20 -6.41 -5.59 18.21
C PRO A 20 -5.99 -4.57 17.14
N VAL A 21 -6.81 -4.41 16.11
CA VAL A 21 -6.61 -3.48 15.02
C VAL A 21 -7.77 -2.48 15.00
N ASN A 22 -7.58 -1.31 15.62
CA ASN A 22 -8.62 -0.30 15.84
C ASN A 22 -8.13 1.10 15.43
N TRP A 23 -8.23 1.45 14.14
CA TRP A 23 -7.73 2.73 13.63
C TRP A 23 -8.43 3.92 14.27
N GLY A 24 -7.63 4.78 14.89
CA GLY A 24 -8.09 6.05 15.44
C GLY A 24 -9.01 5.95 16.65
N GLN A 25 -9.34 4.74 17.13
CA GLN A 25 -10.38 4.50 18.16
C GLN A 25 -11.69 5.21 17.78
N ALA A 26 -12.27 4.75 16.67
CA ALA A 26 -13.43 5.37 16.02
C ALA A 26 -14.75 5.28 16.80
N ASP A 27 -14.73 4.68 18.00
CA ASP A 27 -15.79 4.71 19.00
C ASP A 27 -15.87 6.04 19.75
N THR A 28 -14.84 6.89 19.64
CA THR A 28 -14.84 8.27 20.14
C THR A 28 -15.23 9.25 19.04
N TRP A 29 -15.81 10.41 19.40
CA TRP A 29 -16.14 11.46 18.43
C TRP A 29 -14.92 11.96 17.64
N GLN A 30 -13.79 12.17 18.33
CA GLN A 30 -12.55 12.60 17.70
C GLN A 30 -11.99 11.52 16.78
N GLY A 31 -11.94 10.26 17.25
CA GLY A 31 -11.46 9.13 16.46
C GLY A 31 -12.31 8.85 15.22
N PHE A 32 -13.63 8.98 15.35
CA PHE A 32 -14.57 8.83 14.25
C PHE A 32 -14.25 9.81 13.11
N TRP A 33 -14.15 11.11 13.43
CA TRP A 33 -13.83 12.11 12.41
C TRP A 33 -12.40 12.02 11.91
N TRP A 34 -11.46 11.62 12.77
CA TRP A 34 -10.08 11.37 12.36
C TRP A 34 -10.01 10.28 11.28
N LEU A 35 -10.78 9.20 11.44
CA LEU A 35 -10.86 8.10 10.48
C LEU A 35 -11.66 8.48 9.22
N VAL A 36 -12.85 9.07 9.37
CA VAL A 36 -13.75 9.44 8.26
C VAL A 36 -13.11 10.48 7.34
N LEU A 37 -12.37 11.44 7.90
CA LEU A 37 -11.65 12.45 7.13
C LEU A 37 -10.30 11.95 6.60
N ALA A 38 -9.96 10.68 6.84
CA ALA A 38 -8.70 10.07 6.44
C ALA A 38 -7.49 10.94 6.84
N GLN A 39 -7.47 11.46 8.07
CA GLN A 39 -6.49 12.45 8.55
C GLN A 39 -5.02 12.10 8.22
N PRO A 40 -4.54 10.85 8.42
CA PRO A 40 -3.16 10.48 8.05
C PRO A 40 -2.82 10.67 6.58
N TYR A 41 -3.83 10.70 5.72
CA TYR A 41 -3.68 10.62 4.28
C TYR A 41 -3.82 11.97 3.56
N GLN A 42 -4.12 13.04 4.29
CA GLN A 42 -4.39 14.35 3.69
C GLN A 42 -3.15 14.98 3.05
N GLY A 43 -1.95 14.62 3.53
CA GLY A 43 -0.67 15.12 3.00
C GLY A 43 -0.20 14.49 1.70
N PHE A 44 -0.87 13.44 1.19
CA PHE A 44 -0.41 12.73 -0.01
C PHE A 44 -0.84 13.41 -1.32
N TRP A 45 -1.59 14.50 -1.30
CA TRP A 45 -2.08 15.10 -2.54
C TRP A 45 -1.27 16.33 -2.95
N GLY A 46 -0.78 16.32 -4.19
CA GLY A 46 -0.26 17.52 -4.87
C GLY A 46 1.25 17.78 -4.76
N ASP A 47 1.96 17.13 -3.83
CA ASP A 47 3.41 17.33 -3.62
C ASP A 47 4.27 16.37 -4.47
N LEU A 48 4.04 16.36 -5.79
CA LEU A 48 4.72 15.45 -6.72
C LEU A 48 5.65 16.19 -7.69
N PRO A 49 6.86 15.65 -7.97
CA PRO A 49 7.73 16.19 -9.01
C PRO A 49 7.05 16.19 -10.39
N ALA A 50 7.29 17.24 -11.19
CA ALA A 50 6.68 17.38 -12.53
C ALA A 50 6.95 16.17 -13.46
N GLN A 51 8.10 15.52 -13.32
CA GLN A 51 8.43 14.31 -14.07
C GLN A 51 7.47 13.15 -13.75
N LEU A 52 7.07 12.99 -12.49
CA LEU A 52 6.16 11.92 -12.09
C LEU A 52 4.74 12.17 -12.64
N TRP A 53 4.30 13.42 -12.70
CA TRP A 53 3.05 13.79 -13.37
C TRP A 53 3.03 13.35 -14.84
N GLN A 54 4.11 13.59 -15.57
CA GLN A 54 4.24 13.17 -16.97
C GLN A 54 4.20 11.65 -17.12
N GLN A 55 4.93 10.93 -16.28
CA GLN A 55 4.94 9.46 -16.28
C GLN A 55 3.56 8.88 -15.97
N ARG A 56 2.86 9.45 -14.98
CA ARG A 56 1.52 9.00 -14.60
C ARG A 56 0.47 9.32 -15.67
N LEU A 57 0.58 10.46 -16.35
CA LEU A 57 -0.29 10.78 -17.49
C LEU A 57 -0.06 9.81 -18.65
N ALA A 58 1.20 9.49 -18.96
CA ALA A 58 1.53 8.48 -19.97
C ALA A 58 1.00 7.10 -19.58
N ALA A 59 1.14 6.70 -18.31
CA ALA A 59 0.59 5.45 -17.78
C ALA A 59 -0.94 5.42 -17.87
N TRP A 60 -1.62 6.51 -17.51
CA TRP A 60 -3.07 6.65 -17.64
C TRP A 60 -3.55 6.40 -19.08
N ALA A 61 -2.88 7.01 -20.06
CA ALA A 61 -3.21 6.83 -21.48
C ALA A 61 -2.90 5.41 -21.97
N ALA A 62 -1.73 4.88 -21.60
CA ALA A 62 -1.32 3.52 -21.96
C ALA A 62 -2.28 2.47 -21.38
N MET A 63 -2.74 2.65 -20.14
CA MET A 63 -3.69 1.75 -19.50
C MET A 63 -5.04 1.77 -20.21
N LEU A 64 -5.55 2.91 -20.67
CA LEU A 64 -6.79 2.94 -21.47
C LEU A 64 -6.69 2.07 -22.73
N VAL A 65 -5.56 2.12 -23.44
CA VAL A 65 -5.29 1.24 -24.59
C VAL A 65 -5.18 -0.23 -24.15
N GLN A 66 -4.48 -0.50 -23.06
CA GLN A 66 -4.29 -1.86 -22.55
C GLN A 66 -5.62 -2.50 -22.11
N GLN A 67 -6.50 -1.74 -21.47
CA GLN A 67 -7.78 -2.23 -20.95
C GLN A 67 -8.82 -2.44 -22.06
N PHE A 68 -8.89 -1.56 -23.06
CA PHE A 68 -9.99 -1.56 -24.04
C PHE A 68 -9.57 -1.86 -25.49
N GLY A 69 -8.27 -1.87 -25.78
CA GLY A 69 -7.74 -1.96 -27.13
C GLY A 69 -8.13 -0.77 -28.02
N LEU A 70 -7.62 -0.74 -29.24
CA LEU A 70 -7.93 0.34 -30.19
C LEU A 70 -9.42 0.37 -30.58
N VAL A 71 -10.04 -0.80 -30.76
CA VAL A 71 -11.46 -0.90 -31.13
C VAL A 71 -12.34 -0.34 -30.02
N GLY A 72 -12.09 -0.72 -28.77
CA GLY A 72 -12.82 -0.18 -27.62
C GLY A 72 -12.64 1.33 -27.49
N LEU A 73 -11.42 1.85 -27.66
CA LEU A 73 -11.18 3.30 -27.64
C LEU A 73 -11.98 4.05 -28.69
N LEU A 74 -11.92 3.59 -29.95
CA LEU A 74 -12.64 4.21 -31.05
C LEU A 74 -14.15 4.22 -30.80
N LEU A 75 -14.70 3.12 -30.30
CA LEU A 75 -16.13 3.02 -29.97
C LEU A 75 -16.49 3.90 -28.77
N GLY A 76 -15.66 3.95 -27.73
CA GLY A 76 -15.91 4.80 -26.56
C GLY A 76 -15.93 6.28 -26.91
N PHE A 77 -14.96 6.75 -27.70
CA PHE A 77 -14.96 8.12 -28.20
C PHE A 77 -16.10 8.39 -29.18
N TRP A 78 -16.42 7.45 -30.06
CA TRP A 78 -17.59 7.55 -30.94
C TRP A 78 -18.88 7.70 -30.12
N GLY A 79 -19.04 6.89 -29.07
CA GLY A 79 -20.15 6.97 -28.13
C GLY A 79 -20.22 8.33 -27.43
N LEU A 80 -19.10 8.85 -26.94
CA LEU A 80 -19.04 10.18 -26.30
C LEU A 80 -19.46 11.30 -27.26
N VAL A 81 -18.93 11.30 -28.48
CA VAL A 81 -19.15 12.38 -29.46
C VAL A 81 -20.58 12.34 -30.01
N TYR A 82 -21.06 11.16 -30.41
CA TYR A 82 -22.30 11.00 -31.18
C TYR A 82 -23.50 10.49 -30.37
N ALA A 83 -23.38 10.38 -29.05
CA ALA A 83 -24.50 10.02 -28.20
C ALA A 83 -25.72 10.94 -28.40
N SER A 84 -26.90 10.36 -28.19
CA SER A 84 -28.17 11.08 -28.25
C SER A 84 -28.17 12.34 -27.37
N PRO A 85 -28.78 13.45 -27.81
CA PRO A 85 -28.94 14.64 -26.98
C PRO A 85 -29.60 14.37 -25.62
N ARG A 86 -30.41 13.31 -25.51
CA ARG A 86 -31.03 12.87 -24.24
C ARG A 86 -30.00 12.47 -23.17
N LEU A 87 -28.79 12.08 -23.57
CA LEU A 87 -27.69 11.71 -22.68
C LEU A 87 -26.73 12.87 -22.38
N THR A 88 -27.00 14.09 -22.83
CA THR A 88 -26.07 15.22 -22.71
C THR A 88 -25.67 15.53 -21.26
N VAL A 89 -26.63 15.54 -20.34
CA VAL A 89 -26.34 15.78 -18.91
C VAL A 89 -25.46 14.66 -18.34
N TRP A 90 -25.78 13.40 -18.66
CA TRP A 90 -24.99 12.24 -18.24
C TRP A 90 -23.59 12.22 -18.85
N ARG A 91 -23.44 12.67 -20.10
CA ARG A 91 -22.14 12.86 -20.75
C ARG A 91 -21.26 13.81 -19.98
N TRP A 92 -21.75 15.02 -19.70
CA TRP A 92 -20.96 16.01 -18.97
C TRP A 92 -20.68 15.59 -17.54
N PHE A 93 -21.67 15.01 -16.86
CA PHE A 93 -21.49 14.48 -15.51
C PHE A 93 -20.39 13.41 -15.45
N THR A 94 -20.45 12.40 -16.34
CA THR A 94 -19.46 11.32 -16.35
C THR A 94 -18.08 11.76 -16.81
N MET A 95 -17.98 12.72 -17.74
CA MET A 95 -16.70 13.32 -18.13
C MET A 95 -16.07 14.12 -16.99
N MET A 96 -16.87 14.94 -16.28
CA MET A 96 -16.40 15.68 -15.11
C MET A 96 -15.94 14.73 -14.00
N LEU A 97 -16.72 13.68 -13.72
CA LEU A 97 -16.36 12.66 -12.74
C LEU A 97 -15.07 11.92 -13.14
N ALA A 98 -14.95 11.49 -14.40
CA ALA A 98 -13.75 10.84 -14.91
C ALA A 98 -12.52 11.75 -14.81
N LEU A 99 -12.68 13.04 -15.10
CA LEU A 99 -11.62 14.04 -14.96
C LEU A 99 -11.20 14.19 -13.49
N LEU A 100 -12.15 14.40 -12.57
CA LEU A 100 -11.85 14.56 -11.14
C LEU A 100 -11.16 13.33 -10.56
N VAL A 101 -11.67 12.14 -10.85
CA VAL A 101 -11.07 10.87 -10.41
C VAL A 101 -9.67 10.70 -11.01
N SER A 102 -9.48 11.06 -12.28
CA SER A 102 -8.14 11.00 -12.91
C SER A 102 -7.18 11.98 -12.25
N LEU A 103 -7.59 13.21 -11.94
CA LEU A 103 -6.76 14.19 -11.25
C LEU A 103 -6.32 13.71 -9.85
N VAL A 104 -7.23 13.07 -9.11
CA VAL A 104 -6.90 12.44 -7.82
C VAL A 104 -5.90 11.31 -8.04
N ALA A 105 -6.17 10.37 -8.94
CA ALA A 105 -5.29 9.22 -9.20
C ALA A 105 -3.87 9.64 -9.65
N LEU A 106 -3.77 10.70 -10.47
CA LEU A 106 -2.50 11.23 -10.96
C LEU A 106 -1.75 12.01 -9.87
N GLY A 107 -2.46 12.76 -9.03
CA GLY A 107 -1.88 13.66 -8.02
C GLY A 107 -1.66 13.05 -6.63
N TYR A 108 -2.14 11.82 -6.38
CA TYR A 108 -2.05 11.16 -5.08
C TYR A 108 -0.75 10.38 -4.94
N ASP A 109 0.14 10.82 -4.04
CA ASP A 109 1.49 10.32 -3.84
C ASP A 109 1.52 8.96 -3.12
N THR A 110 1.15 7.92 -3.86
CA THR A 110 1.31 6.53 -3.43
C THR A 110 1.77 5.67 -4.60
N SER A 111 2.38 4.52 -4.33
CA SER A 111 2.81 3.54 -5.33
C SER A 111 1.65 3.05 -6.20
N ASP A 112 0.47 2.91 -5.60
CA ASP A 112 -0.69 2.27 -6.22
C ASP A 112 -1.76 3.29 -6.68
N SER A 113 -1.33 4.52 -6.97
CA SER A 113 -2.27 5.63 -7.26
C SER A 113 -3.14 5.37 -8.50
N LEU A 114 -2.65 4.58 -9.45
CA LEU A 114 -3.36 4.23 -10.67
C LEU A 114 -4.56 3.30 -10.42
N VAL A 115 -4.63 2.61 -9.28
CA VAL A 115 -5.79 1.79 -8.90
C VAL A 115 -7.06 2.64 -8.78
N TYR A 116 -6.92 3.93 -8.42
CA TYR A 116 -8.04 4.87 -8.35
C TYR A 116 -8.67 5.18 -9.71
N LEU A 117 -8.12 4.70 -10.83
CA LEU A 117 -8.70 4.86 -12.17
C LEU A 117 -9.82 3.85 -12.48
N LEU A 118 -10.09 2.87 -11.62
CA LEU A 118 -11.17 1.90 -11.81
C LEU A 118 -12.53 2.55 -12.18
N PRO A 119 -13.00 3.62 -11.49
CA PRO A 119 -14.24 4.29 -11.89
C PRO A 119 -14.16 4.92 -13.29
N VAL A 120 -13.00 5.43 -13.71
CA VAL A 120 -12.80 5.99 -15.05
C VAL A 120 -12.99 4.92 -16.12
N TYR A 121 -12.47 3.71 -15.87
CA TYR A 121 -12.63 2.58 -16.79
C TYR A 121 -14.07 2.11 -16.86
N VAL A 122 -14.78 2.02 -15.72
CA VAL A 122 -16.20 1.68 -15.70
C VAL A 122 -17.03 2.72 -16.44
N ILE A 123 -16.77 4.01 -16.23
CA ILE A 123 -17.41 5.10 -16.97
C ILE A 123 -17.15 4.95 -18.47
N PHE A 124 -15.90 4.74 -18.87
CA PHE A 124 -15.55 4.61 -20.29
C PHE A 124 -16.19 3.38 -20.93
N ALA A 125 -16.30 2.26 -20.22
CA ALA A 125 -16.99 1.06 -20.70
C ALA A 125 -18.48 1.31 -21.03
N ILE A 126 -19.16 2.17 -20.26
CA ILE A 126 -20.53 2.59 -20.57
C ILE A 126 -20.57 3.32 -21.92
N TRP A 127 -19.62 4.22 -22.17
CA TRP A 127 -19.52 4.93 -23.44
C TRP A 127 -19.14 4.03 -24.61
N ILE A 128 -18.34 3.00 -24.39
CA ILE A 128 -18.12 1.94 -25.38
C ILE A 128 -19.45 1.26 -25.73
N GLY A 129 -20.27 0.91 -24.74
CA GLY A 129 -21.60 0.34 -24.95
C GLY A 129 -22.50 1.24 -25.79
N VAL A 130 -22.50 2.55 -25.53
CA VAL A 130 -23.21 3.54 -26.37
C VAL A 130 -22.65 3.55 -27.80
N GLY A 131 -21.32 3.54 -27.95
CA GLY A 131 -20.67 3.47 -29.26
C GLY A 131 -21.02 2.22 -30.06
N VAL A 132 -21.06 1.06 -29.42
CA VAL A 132 -21.50 -0.21 -30.02
C VAL A 132 -22.95 -0.11 -30.47
N ALA A 133 -23.85 0.42 -29.64
CA ALA A 133 -25.26 0.58 -30.00
C ALA A 133 -25.41 1.46 -31.26
N LEU A 134 -24.73 2.61 -31.30
CA LEU A 134 -24.72 3.50 -32.46
C LEU A 134 -24.18 2.82 -33.72
N ALA A 135 -23.11 2.04 -33.60
CA ALA A 135 -22.53 1.30 -34.73
C ALA A 135 -23.52 0.26 -35.28
N LEU A 136 -24.16 -0.52 -34.41
CA LEU A 136 -25.12 -1.54 -34.80
C LEU A 136 -26.43 -0.97 -35.36
N GLU A 137 -26.88 0.19 -34.88
CA GLU A 137 -27.99 0.92 -35.46
C GLU A 137 -27.67 1.38 -36.88
N ARG A 138 -26.48 1.96 -37.09
CA ARG A 138 -26.06 2.46 -38.41
C ARG A 138 -25.90 1.33 -39.42
N VAL A 139 -25.31 0.19 -39.02
CA VAL A 139 -25.25 -1.01 -39.86
C VAL A 139 -26.65 -1.54 -40.14
N GLY A 140 -27.53 -1.59 -39.14
CA GLY A 140 -28.90 -2.07 -39.31
C GLY A 140 -29.73 -1.23 -40.29
N GLN A 141 -29.51 0.09 -40.33
CA GLN A 141 -30.17 0.99 -41.28
C GLN A 141 -29.76 0.72 -42.73
N TRP A 142 -28.53 0.26 -42.96
CA TRP A 142 -28.01 0.05 -44.31
C TRP A 142 -28.17 -1.41 -44.75
N HIS A 143 -27.89 -2.36 -43.84
CA HIS A 143 -27.81 -3.80 -44.11
C HIS A 143 -28.32 -4.60 -42.89
N VAL A 144 -29.64 -4.75 -42.75
CA VAL A 144 -30.27 -5.44 -41.59
C VAL A 144 -29.70 -6.85 -41.34
N ARG A 145 -29.43 -7.62 -42.40
CA ARG A 145 -28.87 -8.99 -42.30
C ARG A 145 -27.42 -9.03 -41.80
N ALA A 146 -26.66 -7.94 -41.93
CA ALA A 146 -25.27 -7.85 -41.47
C ALA A 146 -25.15 -7.49 -39.99
N LYS A 147 -26.21 -6.95 -39.37
CA LYS A 147 -26.24 -6.54 -37.97
C LYS A 147 -25.80 -7.64 -36.98
N PRO A 148 -26.30 -8.90 -37.02
CA PRO A 148 -25.86 -9.94 -36.09
C PRO A 148 -24.39 -10.30 -36.26
N TRP A 149 -23.89 -10.34 -37.50
CA TRP A 149 -22.48 -10.58 -37.79
C TRP A 149 -21.57 -9.46 -37.27
N CYS A 150 -21.97 -8.20 -37.48
CA CYS A 150 -21.27 -7.05 -36.93
C CYS A 150 -21.22 -7.10 -35.39
N ALA A 151 -22.33 -7.45 -34.74
CA ALA A 151 -22.37 -7.62 -33.29
C ALA A 151 -21.41 -8.70 -32.80
N ALA A 152 -21.36 -9.86 -33.48
CA ALA A 152 -20.43 -10.94 -33.14
C ALA A 152 -18.97 -10.51 -33.30
N VAL A 153 -18.62 -9.83 -34.40
CA VAL A 153 -17.27 -9.32 -34.64
C VAL A 153 -16.86 -8.29 -33.59
N LEU A 154 -17.75 -7.35 -33.25
CA LEU A 154 -17.47 -6.35 -32.21
C LEU A 154 -17.30 -7.00 -30.83
N ALA A 155 -18.13 -7.99 -30.49
CA ALA A 155 -17.99 -8.73 -29.24
C ALA A 155 -16.63 -9.44 -29.17
N LEU A 156 -16.22 -10.14 -30.22
CA LEU A 156 -14.90 -10.78 -30.28
C LEU A 156 -13.76 -9.76 -30.18
N ALA A 157 -13.86 -8.63 -30.88
CA ALA A 157 -12.84 -7.58 -30.85
C ALA A 157 -12.70 -6.94 -29.46
N LEU A 158 -13.80 -6.77 -28.72
CA LEU A 158 -13.80 -6.23 -27.35
C LEU A 158 -13.34 -7.26 -26.31
N LEU A 159 -13.56 -8.55 -26.54
CA LEU A 159 -13.10 -9.63 -25.67
C LEU A 159 -11.62 -9.99 -25.90
N TRP A 160 -11.07 -9.66 -27.06
CA TRP A 160 -9.69 -9.99 -27.41
C TRP A 160 -8.64 -9.48 -26.41
N PRO A 161 -8.64 -8.21 -25.98
CA PRO A 161 -7.69 -7.72 -24.98
C PRO A 161 -7.76 -8.50 -23.66
N ALA A 162 -8.97 -8.87 -23.22
CA ALA A 162 -9.16 -9.61 -21.99
C ALA A 162 -8.41 -10.96 -22.01
N MET A 163 -8.42 -11.68 -23.14
CA MET A 163 -7.71 -12.96 -23.25
C MET A 163 -6.20 -12.83 -23.02
N GLY A 164 -5.58 -11.74 -23.49
CA GLY A 164 -4.16 -11.47 -23.26
C GLY A 164 -3.84 -11.06 -21.81
N THR A 165 -4.79 -10.45 -21.11
CA THR A 165 -4.60 -9.94 -19.75
C THR A 165 -4.94 -10.96 -18.65
N MET A 166 -5.80 -11.95 -18.92
CA MET A 166 -6.27 -12.93 -17.91
C MET A 166 -5.13 -13.62 -17.13
N GLN A 167 -4.05 -13.99 -17.81
CA GLN A 167 -2.91 -14.63 -17.14
C GLN A 167 -2.11 -13.63 -16.28
N GLN A 168 -2.02 -12.36 -16.70
CA GLN A 168 -1.28 -11.32 -15.99
C GLN A 168 -1.99 -10.88 -14.70
N VAL A 169 -3.32 -10.90 -14.68
CA VAL A 169 -4.12 -10.50 -13.51
C VAL A 169 -4.50 -11.68 -12.60
N SER A 170 -4.13 -12.90 -12.98
CA SER A 170 -4.44 -14.09 -12.19
C SER A 170 -3.57 -14.17 -10.94
N LEU A 171 -4.17 -13.97 -9.77
CA LEU A 171 -3.52 -14.14 -8.48
C LEU A 171 -3.63 -15.57 -7.93
N ARG A 172 -4.11 -16.55 -8.72
CA ARG A 172 -4.40 -17.92 -8.25
C ARG A 172 -3.20 -18.60 -7.57
N ASN A 173 -1.99 -18.34 -8.08
CA ASN A 173 -0.76 -18.95 -7.58
C ASN A 173 0.09 -17.95 -6.75
N ASP A 174 -0.48 -16.79 -6.39
CA ASP A 174 0.22 -15.83 -5.55
C ASP A 174 0.21 -16.30 -4.09
N LEU A 175 1.32 -16.91 -3.69
CA LEU A 175 1.56 -17.38 -2.32
C LEU A 175 2.46 -16.42 -1.54
N THR A 176 2.62 -15.17 -1.99
CA THR A 176 3.59 -14.22 -1.42
C THR A 176 3.30 -13.94 0.06
N ALA A 177 2.05 -13.60 0.40
CA ALA A 177 1.64 -13.37 1.78
C ALA A 177 1.81 -14.63 2.66
N TYR A 178 1.38 -15.80 2.15
CA TYR A 178 1.50 -17.06 2.87
C TYR A 178 2.97 -17.42 3.16
N ARG A 179 3.84 -17.32 2.15
CA ARG A 179 5.29 -17.58 2.30
C ARG A 179 5.94 -16.57 3.24
N SER A 180 5.49 -15.32 3.24
CA SER A 180 5.97 -14.30 4.19
C SER A 180 5.64 -14.69 5.63
N ILE A 181 4.38 -15.07 5.90
CA ILE A 181 3.94 -15.56 7.22
C ILE A 181 4.79 -16.74 7.68
N GLN A 182 4.93 -17.77 6.84
CA GLN A 182 5.70 -18.97 7.19
C GLN A 182 7.17 -18.62 7.50
N ARG A 183 7.78 -17.74 6.70
CA ARG A 183 9.16 -17.32 6.91
C ARG A 183 9.31 -16.57 8.24
N VAL A 184 8.41 -15.65 8.54
CA VAL A 184 8.43 -14.83 9.77
C VAL A 184 8.20 -15.72 11.00
N LEU A 185 7.11 -16.49 11.03
CA LEU A 185 6.73 -17.26 12.20
C LEU A 185 7.67 -18.44 12.52
N HIS A 186 8.39 -18.99 11.53
CA HIS A 186 9.38 -20.05 11.77
C HIS A 186 10.73 -19.55 12.33
N HIS A 187 11.09 -18.29 12.12
CA HIS A 187 12.40 -17.77 12.51
C HIS A 187 12.36 -16.92 13.79
N ILE A 188 11.17 -16.58 14.26
CA ILE A 188 10.98 -15.78 15.48
C ILE A 188 10.93 -16.70 16.70
N PRO A 189 11.72 -16.41 17.76
CA PRO A 189 11.74 -17.23 18.97
C PRO A 189 10.38 -17.20 19.69
N PRO A 190 10.13 -18.18 20.58
CA PRO A 190 8.94 -18.15 21.44
C PRO A 190 8.86 -16.85 22.25
N ASP A 191 7.64 -16.38 22.48
CA ASP A 191 7.35 -15.20 23.33
C ASP A 191 8.05 -13.90 22.89
N ALA A 192 8.33 -13.76 21.60
CA ALA A 192 8.99 -12.59 21.05
C ALA A 192 8.04 -11.39 20.85
N ILE A 193 8.61 -10.18 20.88
CA ILE A 193 7.98 -8.96 20.39
C ILE A 193 8.42 -8.75 18.95
N VAL A 194 7.47 -8.73 18.02
CA VAL A 194 7.71 -8.62 16.59
C VAL A 194 7.30 -7.23 16.13
N ILE A 195 8.27 -6.46 15.64
CA ILE A 195 8.08 -5.10 15.15
C ILE A 195 8.15 -5.11 13.61
N THR A 196 7.07 -4.70 12.95
CA THR A 196 7.00 -4.56 11.48
C THR A 196 7.13 -3.10 11.05
N ARG A 197 7.67 -2.90 9.84
CA ARG A 197 7.93 -1.55 9.28
C ARG A 197 7.19 -1.24 7.98
N THR A 198 6.60 -2.25 7.36
CA THR A 198 5.96 -2.13 6.04
C THR A 198 4.60 -2.79 6.08
N ASP A 199 3.71 -2.36 5.19
CA ASP A 199 2.38 -2.96 5.03
C ASP A 199 2.48 -4.42 4.56
N ILE A 200 3.48 -4.71 3.70
CA ILE A 200 3.76 -6.05 3.17
C ILE A 200 4.14 -7.03 4.29
N ASP A 201 4.78 -6.56 5.35
CA ASP A 201 5.12 -7.37 6.52
C ASP A 201 3.97 -7.41 7.54
N THR A 202 3.31 -6.27 7.74
CA THR A 202 2.28 -6.07 8.77
C THR A 202 1.01 -6.84 8.49
N PHE A 203 0.41 -6.67 7.31
CA PHE A 203 -0.93 -7.22 7.05
C PHE A 203 -0.96 -8.75 7.01
N PRO A 204 0.00 -9.46 6.39
CA PRO A 204 0.04 -10.92 6.46
C PRO A 204 0.23 -11.41 7.91
N LEU A 205 1.08 -10.74 8.69
CA LEU A 205 1.35 -11.13 10.07
C LEU A 205 0.13 -10.92 10.97
N TRP A 206 -0.57 -9.78 10.83
CA TRP A 206 -1.84 -9.53 11.52
C TRP A 206 -2.91 -10.56 11.16
N TYR A 207 -3.02 -10.94 9.90
CA TYR A 207 -3.94 -12.00 9.49
C TYR A 207 -3.60 -13.33 10.17
N ALA A 208 -2.33 -13.74 10.15
CA ALA A 208 -1.89 -14.98 10.79
C ALA A 208 -2.14 -14.96 12.31
N HIS A 209 -1.79 -13.86 12.97
CA HIS A 209 -1.82 -13.75 14.42
C HIS A 209 -3.24 -13.50 14.95
N TYR A 210 -3.96 -12.49 14.45
CA TYR A 210 -5.27 -12.10 14.98
C TYR A 210 -6.44 -12.89 14.36
N ALA A 211 -6.39 -13.20 13.06
CA ALA A 211 -7.51 -13.90 12.39
C ALA A 211 -7.37 -15.43 12.41
N ARG A 212 -6.14 -15.94 12.36
CA ARG A 212 -5.84 -17.38 12.37
C ARG A 212 -5.29 -17.89 13.71
N THR A 213 -5.10 -17.00 14.69
CA THR A 213 -4.64 -17.33 16.05
C THR A 213 -3.30 -18.09 16.05
N GLN A 214 -2.44 -17.85 15.05
CA GLN A 214 -1.13 -18.47 14.95
C GLN A 214 -0.13 -17.71 15.79
N ARG A 215 0.71 -18.44 16.54
CA ARG A 215 1.71 -17.84 17.44
C ARG A 215 1.05 -16.83 18.39
N ALA A 216 0.07 -17.28 19.18
CA ALA A 216 -0.57 -16.41 20.19
C ALA A 216 0.41 -15.99 21.31
N ASP A 217 1.58 -16.64 21.38
CA ASP A 217 2.68 -16.31 22.28
C ASP A 217 3.40 -15.00 21.93
N ILE A 218 3.42 -14.58 20.66
CA ILE A 218 4.15 -13.38 20.26
C ILE A 218 3.28 -12.13 20.41
N ALA A 219 3.93 -10.97 20.53
CA ALA A 219 3.29 -9.68 20.37
C ALA A 219 3.66 -9.05 19.04
N VAL A 220 2.68 -8.49 18.32
CA VAL A 220 2.91 -7.83 17.03
C VAL A 220 2.69 -6.32 17.13
N LEU A 221 3.76 -5.54 16.93
CA LEU A 221 3.76 -4.08 16.92
C LEU A 221 4.13 -3.53 15.54
N VAL A 222 3.55 -2.40 15.16
CA VAL A 222 3.79 -1.72 13.88
C VAL A 222 4.47 -0.39 14.13
N GLU A 223 5.74 -0.29 13.75
CA GLU A 223 6.58 0.87 14.07
C GLU A 223 6.01 2.20 13.55
N PRO A 224 5.56 2.33 12.29
CA PRO A 224 4.91 3.54 11.81
C PRO A 224 3.67 3.96 12.63
N LEU A 225 2.93 2.99 13.20
CA LEU A 225 1.74 3.28 13.98
C LEU A 225 2.05 3.67 15.43
N LEU A 226 3.23 3.31 15.95
CA LEU A 226 3.64 3.69 17.31
C LEU A 226 3.69 5.21 17.53
N HIS A 227 3.78 6.02 16.46
CA HIS A 227 3.68 7.48 16.55
C HIS A 227 2.29 7.95 17.02
N TYR A 228 1.24 7.19 16.75
CA TYR A 228 -0.12 7.56 17.15
C TYR A 228 -0.44 7.12 18.58
N ALA A 229 -0.97 8.03 19.39
CA ALA A 229 -1.36 7.75 20.77
C ALA A 229 -2.43 6.65 20.85
N TRP A 230 -3.41 6.67 19.93
CA TRP A 230 -4.47 5.67 19.87
C TRP A 230 -3.92 4.25 19.68
N TYR A 231 -2.85 4.10 18.91
CA TYR A 231 -2.25 2.79 18.63
C TYR A 231 -1.53 2.25 19.86
N ARG A 232 -0.73 3.11 20.52
CA ARG A 232 -0.03 2.74 21.76
C ARG A 232 -1.01 2.31 22.85
N GLU A 233 -2.11 3.04 23.00
CA GLU A 233 -3.16 2.70 23.96
C GLU A 233 -3.84 1.37 23.62
N ASN A 234 -4.18 1.14 22.34
CA ASN A 234 -4.77 -0.13 21.92
C ASN A 234 -3.83 -1.32 22.19
N MET A 235 -2.53 -1.14 21.94
CA MET A 235 -1.53 -2.19 22.18
C MET A 235 -1.32 -2.47 23.68
N ARG A 236 -1.37 -1.47 24.57
CA ARG A 236 -1.31 -1.70 26.03
C ARG A 236 -2.54 -2.44 26.55
N ARG A 237 -3.69 -2.17 25.96
CA ARG A 237 -4.93 -2.88 26.28
C ARG A 237 -4.89 -4.34 25.81
N PHE A 238 -4.26 -4.61 24.67
CA PHE A 238 -4.22 -5.95 24.10
C PHE A 238 -3.08 -6.81 24.68
N TYR A 239 -1.93 -6.20 24.95
CA TYR A 239 -0.75 -6.84 25.53
C TYR A 239 -0.44 -6.23 26.90
N HIS A 240 -1.13 -6.72 27.94
CA HIS A 240 -1.02 -6.19 29.31
C HIS A 240 0.36 -6.38 29.95
N ASP A 241 1.13 -7.34 29.45
CA ASP A 241 2.49 -7.68 29.87
C ASP A 241 3.56 -6.78 29.22
N LEU A 242 3.20 -5.99 28.21
CA LEU A 242 4.15 -5.14 27.48
C LEU A 242 4.21 -3.71 28.01
N VAL A 243 5.43 -3.24 28.21
CA VAL A 243 5.74 -1.85 28.49
C VAL A 243 5.94 -1.09 27.18
N ILE A 244 4.94 -0.30 26.79
CA ILE A 244 4.98 0.53 25.57
C ILE A 244 5.27 2.00 25.93
N PRO A 245 6.42 2.58 25.50
CA PRO A 245 6.79 3.94 25.86
C PRO A 245 5.72 4.97 25.44
N GLU A 246 5.44 5.95 26.31
CA GLU A 246 4.38 6.94 26.06
C GLU A 246 4.73 7.96 25.00
N LYS A 247 5.99 8.41 24.96
CA LYS A 247 6.44 9.49 24.08
C LYS A 247 6.95 8.97 22.76
N ALA A 248 6.47 9.58 21.68
CA ALA A 248 7.01 9.35 20.35
C ALA A 248 8.53 9.58 20.34
N SER A 249 9.28 8.68 19.70
CA SER A 249 10.66 8.97 19.27
C SER A 249 11.02 8.16 18.04
N ALA A 250 12.15 8.53 17.45
CA ALA A 250 12.76 7.86 16.30
C ALA A 250 13.32 6.47 16.63
N GLU A 251 13.48 6.13 17.92
CA GLU A 251 14.14 4.90 18.40
C GLU A 251 13.12 4.00 19.08
N TRP A 252 12.09 3.57 18.35
CA TRP A 252 11.05 2.71 18.91
C TRP A 252 11.57 1.34 19.29
N VAL A 253 12.33 0.71 18.40
CA VAL A 253 12.86 -0.66 18.59
C VAL A 253 13.70 -0.73 19.86
N ASP A 254 14.66 0.19 20.03
CA ASP A 254 15.59 0.17 21.16
C ASP A 254 14.88 0.41 22.49
N ARG A 255 13.90 1.32 22.52
CA ARG A 255 13.15 1.60 23.75
C ARG A 255 12.19 0.47 24.13
N ILE A 256 11.53 -0.14 23.15
CA ILE A 256 10.70 -1.33 23.39
C ILE A 256 11.57 -2.46 23.94
N ALA A 257 12.75 -2.69 23.36
CA ALA A 257 13.69 -3.69 23.87
C ALA A 257 14.22 -3.37 25.27
N ALA A 258 14.57 -2.10 25.53
CA ALA A 258 15.06 -1.67 26.83
C ALA A 258 14.01 -1.81 27.94
N SER A 259 12.73 -1.61 27.61
CA SER A 259 11.60 -1.69 28.54
C SER A 259 11.03 -3.11 28.71
N ASN A 260 11.32 -4.04 27.80
CA ASN A 260 10.77 -5.41 27.80
C ASN A 260 11.90 -6.44 27.73
N ARG A 261 12.84 -6.39 28.67
CA ARG A 261 14.07 -7.20 28.64
C ARG A 261 13.84 -8.71 28.71
N GLU A 262 12.68 -9.13 29.18
CA GLU A 262 12.31 -10.54 29.31
C GLU A 262 11.92 -11.17 27.96
N ARG A 263 11.62 -10.35 26.94
CA ARG A 263 11.15 -10.81 25.64
C ARG A 263 12.15 -10.42 24.54
N THR A 264 12.41 -11.35 23.62
CA THR A 264 13.27 -11.05 22.47
C THR A 264 12.53 -10.12 21.49
N VAL A 265 13.13 -8.98 21.17
CA VAL A 265 12.59 -8.06 20.15
C VAL A 265 13.14 -8.43 18.77
N CYS A 266 12.25 -8.70 17.84
CA CYS A 266 12.55 -9.01 16.44
C CYS A 266 11.99 -7.93 15.53
N VAL A 267 12.80 -7.41 14.60
CA VAL A 267 12.34 -6.49 13.55
C VAL A 267 12.18 -7.25 12.24
N VAL A 268 11.02 -7.06 11.60
CA VAL A 268 10.72 -7.59 10.27
C VAL A 268 10.65 -6.43 9.28
N ASP A 269 11.53 -6.46 8.28
CA ASP A 269 11.63 -5.47 7.22
C ASP A 269 12.01 -6.14 5.90
N SER A 270 11.01 -6.41 5.07
CA SER A 270 11.19 -7.06 3.76
C SER A 270 12.03 -6.26 2.76
N ARG A 271 12.28 -4.96 3.01
CA ARG A 271 13.12 -4.12 2.16
C ARG A 271 14.62 -4.36 2.40
N ARG A 272 15.01 -4.99 3.51
CA ARG A 272 16.41 -5.22 3.87
C ARG A 272 16.91 -6.59 3.42
N ARG A 273 18.22 -6.69 3.15
CA ARG A 273 18.90 -7.97 2.84
C ARG A 273 18.71 -9.02 3.95
N ARG A 274 18.71 -8.59 5.21
CA ARG A 274 18.29 -9.41 6.35
C ARG A 274 16.88 -9.00 6.75
N MET A 275 15.90 -9.77 6.30
CA MET A 275 14.48 -9.50 6.50
C MET A 275 14.06 -9.55 7.98
N ILE A 276 14.67 -10.45 8.76
CA ILE A 276 14.37 -10.66 10.18
C ILE A 276 15.64 -10.39 10.97
N MET A 277 15.55 -9.48 11.93
CA MET A 277 16.63 -9.14 12.84
C MET A 277 16.13 -9.32 14.27
N CYS A 278 16.54 -10.42 14.91
CA CYS A 278 16.35 -10.64 16.33
C CYS A 278 17.75 -10.55 16.97
N PRO A 279 18.15 -9.39 17.53
CA PRO A 279 19.44 -9.27 18.19
C PRO A 279 19.52 -10.33 19.29
N ARG A 280 20.66 -11.00 19.43
CA ARG A 280 20.87 -11.89 20.57
C ARG A 280 20.98 -11.03 21.84
N GLU A 281 20.56 -11.57 22.97
CA GLU A 281 20.62 -10.93 24.30
C GLU A 281 22.03 -10.33 24.61
N SER A 282 23.09 -10.89 24.03
CA SER A 282 24.47 -10.40 24.13
C SER A 282 24.78 -9.13 23.31
N GLU A 283 24.06 -8.84 22.22
CA GLU A 283 24.29 -7.65 21.38
C GLU A 283 23.70 -6.38 22.02
N TYR A 284 22.58 -6.49 22.75
CA TYR A 284 22.00 -5.36 23.48
C TYR A 284 22.91 -4.84 24.61
N ARG A 285 23.74 -5.70 25.21
CA ARG A 285 24.76 -5.27 26.19
C ARG A 285 25.91 -4.48 25.56
N SER A 286 26.15 -4.63 24.25
CA SER A 286 27.25 -3.98 23.54
C SER A 286 26.88 -2.66 22.87
N SER A 287 25.58 -2.37 22.69
CA SER A 287 25.10 -1.11 22.12
C SER A 287 24.88 -0.01 23.17
N MET A 288 25.19 -0.27 24.44
CA MET A 288 25.17 0.72 25.52
C MET A 288 26.41 1.64 25.50
N TYR A 289 26.90 1.99 24.32
CA TYR A 289 27.81 3.11 24.11
C TYR A 289 26.98 4.27 23.57
N THR A 290 26.63 5.17 24.49
CA THR A 290 25.96 6.44 24.27
C THR A 290 26.49 7.13 23.00
N TYR A 291 25.60 7.66 22.17
CA TYR A 291 25.91 8.46 20.96
C TYR A 291 26.91 9.62 21.23
N THR A 292 27.05 10.04 22.48
CA THR A 292 28.03 11.01 22.99
C THR A 292 29.48 10.50 22.98
N GLU A 293 29.74 9.20 23.13
CA GLU A 293 31.12 8.66 23.08
C GLU A 293 31.62 8.50 21.64
N ILE A 294 30.74 8.16 20.69
CA ILE A 294 31.09 8.03 19.27
C ILE A 294 31.52 9.39 18.69
N LEU A 295 30.88 10.50 19.10
CA LEU A 295 31.29 11.85 18.71
C LEU A 295 32.58 12.33 19.37
N SER A 296 32.97 11.74 20.50
CA SER A 296 34.25 12.03 21.17
C SER A 296 35.42 11.22 20.55
N ALA A 297 35.14 10.02 20.04
CA ALA A 297 36.10 9.19 19.32
C ALA A 297 36.34 9.65 17.87
N CYS A 298 35.36 10.32 17.24
CA CYS A 298 35.47 10.83 15.86
C CYS A 298 36.06 12.24 15.73
N ARG A 299 36.65 12.82 16.79
CA ARG A 299 37.28 14.15 16.73
C ARG A 299 38.80 14.13 16.48
N ARG A 300 39.39 12.97 16.17
CA ARG A 300 40.84 12.80 15.92
C ARG A 300 41.22 12.12 14.59
N CYS A 301 40.31 12.01 13.63
CA CYS A 301 40.68 11.56 12.29
C CYS A 301 40.50 12.69 11.29
N ASP A 302 41.63 13.36 11.05
CA ASP A 302 41.81 14.31 9.97
C ASP A 302 41.68 13.61 8.60
N THR A 303 41.11 14.37 7.68
CA THR A 303 40.85 14.24 6.25
C THR A 303 41.31 13.00 5.44
N ASN A 304 40.39 12.61 4.53
CA ASN A 304 40.54 11.73 3.35
C ASN A 304 40.67 10.21 3.58
N LEU A 305 39.53 9.52 3.72
CA LEU A 305 39.41 8.09 3.37
C LEU A 305 37.96 7.70 3.00
N LEU A 306 37.82 7.00 1.88
CA LEU A 306 36.57 6.50 1.30
C LEU A 306 35.88 5.49 2.23
N TRP A 307 34.55 5.63 2.35
CA TRP A 307 33.67 4.65 2.98
C TRP A 307 33.71 3.31 2.21
N ARG A 308 34.39 2.32 2.79
CA ARG A 308 34.17 0.90 2.47
C ARG A 308 33.72 0.17 3.74
N ASP A 309 32.77 -0.74 3.51
CA ASP A 309 32.10 -1.60 4.47
C ASP A 309 33.02 -2.18 5.56
N THR A 310 32.41 -2.35 6.74
CA THR A 310 32.88 -3.03 7.97
C THR A 310 33.70 -2.19 8.95
N ALA A 311 33.07 -1.90 10.09
CA ALA A 311 33.75 -1.50 11.32
C ALA A 311 34.70 -2.61 11.75
N ARG A 312 36.01 -2.37 11.65
CA ARG A 312 37.06 -2.97 12.48
C ARG A 312 38.35 -2.17 12.34
N CYS A 313 38.69 -1.39 13.36
CA CYS A 313 40.04 -0.86 13.54
C CYS A 313 40.99 -2.04 13.83
N VAL A 314 42.02 -2.24 13.01
CA VAL A 314 43.10 -3.19 13.28
C VAL A 314 44.43 -2.41 13.26
N PRO A 315 45.29 -2.53 14.29
CA PRO A 315 46.57 -1.83 14.33
C PRO A 315 47.58 -2.44 13.34
N PRO A 316 48.54 -1.64 12.82
CA PRO A 316 49.36 -2.04 11.69
C PRO A 316 50.43 -3.06 12.12
N LYS A 317 50.38 -4.26 11.55
CA LYS A 317 51.57 -5.12 11.46
C LYS A 317 52.07 -5.13 10.01
N GLN A 318 53.26 -4.56 9.89
CA GLN A 318 54.24 -4.58 8.80
C GLN A 318 53.94 -5.50 7.61
N VAL A 319 53.81 -4.88 6.44
CA VAL A 319 53.88 -5.54 5.13
C VAL A 319 55.35 -5.59 4.71
N PRO A 320 55.93 -6.74 4.30
CA PRO A 320 57.15 -6.75 3.52
C PRO A 320 56.83 -6.45 2.05
N LYS A 321 57.74 -5.66 1.49
CA LYS A 321 57.79 -5.05 0.15
C LYS A 321 58.06 -6.05 -0.99
N TYR A 322 57.49 -5.73 -2.17
CA TYR A 322 57.82 -6.14 -3.55
C TYR A 322 57.74 -7.67 -3.87
N GLN A 323 57.26 -8.14 -5.03
CA GLN A 323 57.17 -7.59 -6.39
C GLN A 323 55.80 -7.81 -7.03
#